data_AF-T0Z6X3-F1
#
_entry.id   AF-T0Z6X3-F1
#
_cell.length_a   1.000
_cell.length_b   1.000
_cell.length_c   1.000
_cell.angle_alpha   90.00
_cell.angle_beta   90.00
_cell.angle_gamma   90.00
#
_symmetry.space_group_name_H-M   'P 1'
#
loop_
_entity.id
_entity.type
_entity.pdbx_description
1 polymer ?
#
loop_
_entity_poly.entity_id
_entity_poly.type
_entity_poly.pdbx_seq_one_letter_code
_entity_poly.pdbx_strand_id
1 'polypeptide(L)'
;AKLVVGKGGHYIFGCKENQPRLWNAAVEAAGGIDIDHPEYETSTRGHGRIDRHRTWTAPVPCSAGFPHASRYIIIERESSTLDDVRTSIETRYYVTDLAPTDASTEHLLRLTRGHWSVESLHWVRDVTFDEDRSQVRTGTLPRILATLRNLAIGIIRHATHRSVNI
;
A
#
# COMPACT_ATOMS: atom_id res chain seq x y z
N ALA A 1 -7.45 11.77 -8.31
CA ALA A 1 -7.40 11.11 -9.63
C ALA A 1 -7.21 12.10 -10.81
N LYS A 2 -7.96 13.20 -10.93
CA LYS A 2 -7.87 14.13 -12.09
C LYS A 2 -6.45 14.59 -12.46
N LEU A 3 -5.60 14.87 -11.47
CA LEU A 3 -4.23 15.36 -11.71
C LEU A 3 -3.23 14.25 -12.10
N VAL A 4 -3.54 12.98 -11.79
CA VAL A 4 -2.71 11.81 -12.09
C VAL A 4 -2.97 11.36 -13.53
N VAL A 5 -4.24 11.18 -13.88
CA VAL A 5 -4.69 10.81 -15.23
C VAL A 5 -4.35 11.92 -16.24
N GLY A 6 -4.49 13.18 -15.86
CA GLY A 6 -4.12 14.32 -16.73
C GLY A 6 -2.62 14.43 -17.06
N LYS A 7 -1.75 13.68 -16.36
CA LYS A 7 -0.32 13.57 -16.64
C LYS A 7 0.07 12.20 -17.23
N GLY A 8 -0.89 11.36 -17.60
CA GLY A 8 -0.66 10.00 -18.07
C GLY A 8 -0.14 9.04 -16.99
N GLY A 9 -0.26 9.41 -15.72
CA GLY A 9 0.09 8.53 -14.61
C GLY A 9 -1.07 7.61 -14.25
N HIS A 10 -0.75 6.41 -13.76
CA HIS A 10 -1.68 5.48 -13.16
C HIS A 10 -1.66 5.58 -11.64
N TYR A 11 -2.69 5.08 -10.98
CA TYR A 11 -2.79 5.06 -9.53
C TYR A 11 -3.14 3.67 -8.98
N ILE A 12 -2.67 3.42 -7.77
CA ILE A 12 -3.16 2.37 -6.88
C ILE A 12 -3.35 3.03 -5.52
N PHE A 13 -4.56 2.97 -4.98
CA PHE A 13 -4.88 3.57 -3.68
C PHE A 13 -5.51 2.54 -2.76
N GLY A 14 -5.08 2.52 -1.50
CA GLY A 14 -5.73 1.73 -0.46
C GLY A 14 -7.12 2.28 -0.17
N CYS A 15 -8.12 1.38 -0.18
CA CYS A 15 -9.46 1.69 0.29
C CYS A 15 -9.41 1.77 1.83
N LYS A 16 -9.86 2.89 2.38
CA LYS A 16 -9.87 3.12 3.83
C LYS A 16 -11.30 3.08 4.36
N GLU A 17 -11.49 2.59 5.58
CA GLU A 17 -12.80 2.54 6.24
C GLU A 17 -13.48 3.92 6.35
N ASN A 18 -12.69 4.99 6.47
CA ASN A 18 -13.19 6.36 6.46
C ASN A 18 -13.72 6.85 5.09
N GLN A 19 -13.67 6.00 4.05
CA GLN A 19 -14.28 6.21 2.73
C GLN A 19 -15.38 5.15 2.49
N PRO A 20 -16.52 5.24 3.19
CA PRO A 20 -17.46 4.12 3.32
C PRO A 20 -18.03 3.62 2.00
N ARG A 21 -18.27 4.50 1.02
CA ARG A 21 -18.75 4.08 -0.31
C ARG A 21 -17.75 3.20 -1.04
N LEU A 22 -16.48 3.61 -1.07
CA LEU A 22 -15.41 2.86 -1.74
C LEU A 22 -15.10 1.56 -0.98
N TRP A 23 -15.05 1.65 0.35
CA TRP A 23 -14.81 0.51 1.23
C TRP A 23 -15.88 -0.57 1.09
N ASN A 24 -17.16 -0.21 1.26
CA ASN A 24 -18.25 -1.17 1.20
C ASN A 24 -18.33 -1.86 -0.17
N ALA A 25 -18.15 -1.11 -1.26
CA ALA A 25 -18.12 -1.68 -2.60
C ALA A 25 -16.93 -2.65 -2.81
N ALA A 26 -15.77 -2.37 -2.21
CA ALA A 26 -14.63 -3.28 -2.26
C ALA A 26 -14.87 -4.57 -1.45
N VAL A 27 -15.49 -4.46 -0.27
CA VAL A 27 -15.87 -5.61 0.57
C VAL A 27 -16.92 -6.46 -0.12
N GLU A 28 -17.92 -5.83 -0.74
CA GLU A 28 -18.94 -6.53 -1.53
C GLU A 28 -18.32 -7.27 -2.72
N ALA A 29 -17.42 -6.61 -3.46
CA ALA A 29 -16.68 -7.24 -4.56
C ALA A 29 -15.83 -8.42 -4.08
N ALA A 30 -15.22 -8.31 -2.90
CA ALA A 30 -14.47 -9.40 -2.28
C ALA A 30 -15.37 -10.57 -1.85
N GLY A 31 -16.64 -10.34 -1.54
CA GLY A 31 -17.60 -11.41 -1.24
C GLY A 31 -17.96 -12.29 -2.45
N GLY A 32 -17.66 -11.83 -3.68
CA GLY A 32 -17.92 -12.55 -4.92
C GLY A 32 -16.72 -13.29 -5.52
N ILE A 33 -15.54 -13.23 -4.88
CA ILE A 33 -14.34 -13.92 -5.39
C ILE A 33 -14.31 -15.38 -4.94
N ASP A 34 -13.66 -16.23 -5.72
CA ASP A 34 -13.29 -17.58 -5.29
C ASP A 34 -12.04 -17.50 -4.38
N ILE A 35 -12.27 -17.55 -3.07
CA ILE A 35 -11.21 -17.41 -2.05
C ILE A 35 -10.22 -18.58 -2.05
N ASP A 36 -10.60 -19.74 -2.59
CA ASP A 36 -9.73 -20.92 -2.63
C ASP A 36 -8.76 -20.88 -3.81
N HIS A 37 -9.05 -20.04 -4.83
CA HIS A 37 -8.26 -19.92 -6.05
C HIS A 37 -7.74 -18.49 -6.25
N PRO A 38 -6.64 -18.10 -5.58
CA PRO A 38 -6.00 -16.82 -5.82
C PRO A 38 -5.48 -16.70 -7.25
N GLU A 39 -5.65 -15.53 -7.86
CA GLU A 39 -5.07 -15.22 -9.17
C GLU A 39 -3.54 -15.16 -9.12
N TYR A 40 -2.99 -14.80 -7.96
CA TYR A 40 -1.56 -14.84 -7.69
C TYR A 40 -1.27 -15.12 -6.22
N GLU A 41 -0.27 -15.96 -5.94
CA GLU A 41 0.20 -16.27 -4.60
C GLU A 41 1.73 -16.23 -4.53
N THR A 42 2.26 -15.67 -3.45
CA THR A 42 3.69 -15.69 -3.15
C THR A 42 3.93 -15.80 -1.66
N SER A 43 5.00 -16.47 -1.25
CA SER A 43 5.44 -16.51 0.14
C SER A 43 6.87 -16.00 0.29
N THR A 44 7.18 -15.42 1.44
CA THR A 44 8.52 -14.95 1.78
C THR A 44 8.85 -15.44 3.18
N ARG A 45 10.08 -15.93 3.37
CA ARG A 45 10.59 -16.34 4.68
C ARG A 45 11.65 -15.35 5.14
N GLY A 46 11.51 -14.82 6.34
CA GLY A 46 12.47 -13.85 6.89
C GLY A 46 12.14 -13.46 8.32
N HIS A 47 13.17 -13.05 9.09
CA HIS A 47 13.01 -12.58 10.47
C HIS A 47 12.21 -13.55 11.38
N GLY A 48 12.37 -14.86 11.18
CA GLY A 48 11.66 -15.91 11.95
C GLY A 48 10.18 -16.09 11.59
N ARG A 49 9.72 -15.51 10.47
CA ARG A 49 8.33 -15.57 10.02
C ARG A 49 8.23 -16.04 8.57
N ILE A 50 7.05 -16.55 8.24
CA ILE A 50 6.60 -16.81 6.87
C ILE A 50 5.46 -15.84 6.59
N ASP A 51 5.61 -15.05 5.53
CA ASP A 51 4.61 -14.09 5.05
C ASP A 51 4.09 -14.55 3.69
N ARG A 52 2.85 -15.04 3.64
CA ARG A 52 2.14 -15.47 2.45
C ARG A 52 1.18 -14.37 2.00
N HIS A 53 1.20 -14.06 0.72
CA HIS A 53 0.32 -13.07 0.10
C HIS A 53 -0.50 -13.77 -0.97
N ARG A 54 -1.81 -13.72 -0.83
CA ARG A 54 -2.77 -14.15 -1.85
C ARG A 54 -3.45 -12.92 -2.42
N THR A 55 -3.57 -12.85 -3.74
CA THR A 55 -4.09 -11.68 -4.44
C THR A 55 -5.15 -12.06 -5.45
N TRP A 56 -6.25 -11.32 -5.42
CA TRP A 56 -7.35 -11.41 -6.36
C TRP A 56 -7.65 -10.03 -6.93
N THR A 57 -8.39 -10.00 -8.03
CA THR A 57 -8.97 -8.78 -8.55
C THR A 57 -10.46 -8.93 -8.76
N ALA A 58 -11.16 -7.81 -8.69
CA ALA A 58 -12.59 -7.76 -8.93
C ALA A 58 -12.94 -6.49 -9.74
N PRO A 59 -14.00 -6.52 -10.55
CA PRO A 59 -14.43 -5.32 -11.27
C PRO A 59 -14.92 -4.24 -10.29
N VAL A 60 -14.71 -2.97 -10.65
CA VAL A 60 -15.26 -1.84 -9.89
C VAL A 60 -16.62 -1.46 -10.46
N PRO A 61 -17.72 -1.50 -9.69
CA PRO A 61 -19.02 -1.09 -10.20
C PRO A 61 -19.03 0.43 -10.41
N CYS A 62 -19.77 0.90 -11.41
CA CYS A 62 -19.93 2.34 -11.67
C CYS A 62 -20.46 3.11 -10.44
N SER A 63 -21.22 2.45 -9.58
CA SER A 63 -21.76 2.99 -8.32
C SER A 63 -20.70 3.32 -7.27
N ALA A 64 -19.48 2.77 -7.37
CA ALA A 64 -18.38 3.06 -6.44
C ALA A 64 -17.94 4.54 -6.50
N GLY A 65 -18.21 5.23 -7.62
CA GLY A 65 -17.98 6.67 -7.77
C GLY A 65 -16.51 7.08 -7.73
N PHE A 66 -15.57 6.14 -7.88
CA PHE A 66 -14.14 6.45 -7.91
C PHE A 66 -13.68 6.74 -9.34
N PRO A 67 -13.09 7.92 -9.64
CA PRO A 67 -12.84 8.33 -11.01
C PRO A 67 -11.85 7.41 -11.74
N HIS A 68 -12.26 6.91 -12.91
CA HIS A 68 -11.45 6.05 -13.80
C HIS A 68 -11.05 4.70 -13.17
N ALA A 69 -11.69 4.27 -12.10
CA ALA A 69 -11.40 2.98 -11.48
C ALA A 69 -11.77 1.84 -12.41
N SER A 70 -10.83 0.92 -12.64
CA SER A 70 -11.00 -0.27 -13.47
C SER A 70 -11.19 -1.52 -12.60
N ARG A 71 -10.32 -1.69 -11.59
CA ARG A 71 -10.26 -2.92 -10.78
C ARG A 71 -10.06 -2.62 -9.29
N TYR A 72 -10.69 -3.45 -8.48
CA TYR A 72 -10.27 -3.67 -7.10
C TYR A 72 -9.14 -4.70 -7.06
N ILE A 73 -8.24 -4.54 -6.11
CA ILE A 73 -7.19 -5.48 -5.77
C ILE A 73 -7.44 -5.89 -4.32
N ILE A 74 -7.62 -7.19 -4.11
CA ILE A 74 -7.83 -7.78 -2.79
C ILE A 74 -6.56 -8.53 -2.45
N ILE A 75 -5.88 -8.13 -1.37
CA ILE A 75 -4.65 -8.76 -0.90
C ILE A 75 -4.91 -9.30 0.49
N GLU A 76 -4.86 -10.60 0.63
CA GLU A 76 -4.78 -11.24 1.92
C GLU A 76 -3.32 -11.52 2.25
N ARG A 77 -2.89 -11.09 3.43
CA ARG A 77 -1.61 -11.43 4.01
C ARG A 77 -1.83 -12.36 5.18
N GLU A 78 -1.23 -13.54 5.09
CA GLU A 78 -1.10 -14.47 6.19
C GLU A 78 0.35 -14.45 6.67
N SER A 79 0.54 -14.25 7.97
CA SER A 79 1.86 -14.25 8.60
C SER A 79 1.91 -15.25 9.74
N SER A 80 2.82 -16.22 9.67
CA SER A 80 3.02 -17.21 10.74
C SER A 80 4.49 -17.29 11.19
N THR A 81 4.74 -17.98 12.31
CA THR A 81 6.11 -18.38 12.70
C THR A 81 6.60 -19.51 11.81
N LEU A 82 7.89 -19.85 11.89
CA LEU A 82 8.44 -20.98 11.12
C LEU A 82 7.76 -22.33 11.43
N ASP A 83 7.21 -22.45 12.64
CA ASP A 83 6.48 -23.64 13.12
C ASP A 83 4.95 -23.49 13.03
N ASP A 84 4.46 -22.46 12.34
CA ASP A 84 3.04 -22.20 12.06
C ASP A 84 2.15 -21.95 13.29
N VAL A 85 2.72 -21.43 14.38
CA VAL A 85 2.05 -21.32 15.69
C VAL A 85 1.33 -19.98 15.90
N ARG A 86 1.72 -18.91 15.21
CA ARG A 86 1.17 -17.55 15.41
C ARG A 86 0.71 -16.92 14.11
N THR A 87 -0.31 -17.50 13.52
CA THR A 87 -0.90 -17.04 12.26
C THR A 87 -1.73 -15.79 12.47
N SER A 88 -1.44 -14.73 11.74
CA SER A 88 -2.24 -13.51 11.62
C SER A 88 -2.65 -13.35 10.17
N ILE A 89 -3.95 -13.13 9.94
CA ILE A 89 -4.51 -12.91 8.60
C ILE A 89 -5.04 -11.48 8.55
N GLU A 90 -4.66 -10.75 7.50
CA GLU A 90 -5.12 -9.40 7.24
C GLU A 90 -5.51 -9.26 5.76
N THR A 91 -6.72 -8.79 5.49
CA THR A 91 -7.18 -8.48 4.13
C THR A 91 -7.18 -6.98 3.90
N ARG A 92 -6.54 -6.55 2.82
CA ARG A 92 -6.47 -5.15 2.39
C ARG A 92 -7.05 -5.00 1.00
N TYR A 93 -7.75 -3.89 0.80
CA TYR A 93 -8.39 -3.55 -0.46
C TYR A 93 -7.72 -2.34 -1.09
N TYR A 94 -7.52 -2.40 -2.41
CA TYR A 94 -7.01 -1.28 -3.20
C TYR A 94 -7.86 -1.08 -4.44
N VAL A 95 -7.83 0.13 -5.00
CA VAL A 95 -8.47 0.49 -6.27
C VAL A 95 -7.44 1.05 -7.24
N THR A 96 -7.55 0.68 -8.52
CA THR A 96 -6.65 1.12 -9.59
C THR A 96 -7.40 1.44 -10.88
N ASP A 97 -6.84 2.35 -11.69
CA ASP A 97 -7.25 2.59 -13.07
C ASP A 97 -6.63 1.62 -14.08
N LEU A 98 -5.63 0.81 -13.68
CA LEU A 98 -5.02 -0.19 -14.54
C LEU A 98 -6.02 -1.27 -14.94
N ALA A 99 -6.22 -1.46 -16.24
CA ALA A 99 -7.07 -2.50 -16.78
C ALA A 99 -6.38 -3.87 -16.72
N PRO A 100 -7.12 -4.99 -16.91
CA PRO A 100 -6.53 -6.33 -17.00
C PRO A 100 -5.44 -6.47 -18.06
N THR A 101 -5.50 -5.66 -19.12
CA THR A 101 -4.50 -5.60 -20.20
C THR A 101 -3.22 -4.86 -19.80
N ASP A 102 -3.28 -3.98 -18.81
CA ASP A 102 -2.17 -3.07 -18.46
C ASP A 102 -1.26 -3.67 -17.38
N ALA A 103 -1.83 -4.48 -16.48
CA ALA A 103 -1.08 -5.08 -15.38
C ALA A 103 -1.65 -6.45 -14.96
N SER A 104 -0.75 -7.43 -14.87
CA SER A 104 -1.03 -8.72 -14.24
C SER A 104 -1.22 -8.56 -12.72
N THR A 105 -1.88 -9.54 -12.10
CA THR A 105 -2.14 -9.51 -10.66
C THR A 105 -0.86 -9.57 -9.82
N GLU A 106 0.17 -10.29 -10.30
CA GLU A 106 1.54 -10.21 -9.76
C GLU A 106 2.09 -8.78 -9.80
N HIS A 107 1.95 -8.08 -10.93
CA HIS A 107 2.43 -6.71 -11.07
C HIS A 107 1.70 -5.78 -10.10
N LEU A 108 0.38 -5.92 -9.95
CA LEU A 108 -0.41 -5.14 -9.01
C LEU A 108 0.06 -5.37 -7.57
N LEU A 109 0.30 -6.62 -7.15
CA LEU A 109 0.87 -6.90 -5.82
C LEU A 109 2.24 -6.24 -5.63
N ARG A 110 3.11 -6.29 -6.63
CA ARG A 110 4.43 -5.64 -6.57
C ARG A 110 4.32 -4.13 -6.44
N LEU A 111 3.44 -3.48 -7.19
CA LEU A 111 3.22 -2.03 -7.10
C LEU A 111 2.65 -1.64 -5.73
N THR A 112 1.68 -2.40 -5.22
CA THR A 112 1.11 -2.19 -3.89
C THR A 112 2.17 -2.36 -2.80
N ARG A 113 3.02 -3.38 -2.86
CA ARG A 113 4.15 -3.57 -1.94
C ARG A 113 5.19 -2.45 -2.06
N GLY A 114 5.46 -1.98 -3.27
CA GLY A 114 6.29 -0.81 -3.52
C GLY A 114 5.73 0.46 -2.85
N HIS A 115 4.41 0.66 -2.91
CA HIS A 115 3.74 1.80 -2.29
C HIS A 115 3.97 1.85 -0.77
N TRP A 116 3.94 0.70 -0.08
CA TRP A 116 4.23 0.63 1.36
C TRP A 116 5.59 1.21 1.74
N SER A 117 6.61 1.10 0.89
CA SER A 117 7.93 1.67 1.17
C SER A 117 7.91 3.20 1.28
N VAL A 118 6.98 3.85 0.56
CA VAL A 118 6.73 5.29 0.62
C VAL A 118 5.97 5.65 1.89
N GLU A 119 4.96 4.87 2.28
CA GLU A 119 4.24 5.10 3.54
C GLU A 119 5.13 4.89 4.77
N SER A 120 6.02 3.90 4.76
CA SER A 120 7.01 3.71 5.83
C SER A 120 7.95 4.92 5.96
N LEU A 121 8.32 5.57 4.85
CA LEU A 121 9.09 6.81 4.88
C LEU A 121 8.32 7.96 5.54
N HIS A 122 7.03 8.10 5.21
CA HIS A 122 6.18 9.10 5.87
C HIS A 122 6.08 8.84 7.37
N TRP A 123 5.87 7.58 7.79
CA TRP A 123 5.80 7.26 9.22
C TRP A 123 7.09 7.60 9.96
N VAL A 124 8.26 7.27 9.42
CA VAL A 124 9.56 7.64 10.03
C VAL A 124 9.67 9.15 10.17
N ARG A 125 9.25 9.88 9.14
CA ARG A 125 9.32 11.34 9.13
C ARG A 125 8.34 11.96 10.14
N ASP A 126 7.13 11.46 10.20
CA ASP A 126 6.03 12.02 10.99
C ASP A 126 6.21 11.67 12.49
N VAL A 127 6.62 10.43 12.79
CA VAL A 127 6.79 9.92 14.16
C VAL A 127 8.24 10.05 14.66
N THR A 128 9.21 9.47 13.95
CA THR A 128 10.60 9.45 14.43
C THR A 128 11.26 10.83 14.36
N PHE A 129 11.00 11.60 13.29
CA PHE A 129 11.48 12.97 13.12
C PHE A 129 10.48 14.04 13.59
N ASP A 130 9.42 13.59 14.24
CA ASP A 130 8.42 14.40 14.92
C ASP A 130 7.85 15.53 14.05
N GLU A 131 7.66 15.26 12.76
CA GLU A 131 7.20 16.27 11.83
C GLU A 131 5.77 16.74 12.15
N ASP A 132 4.91 15.83 12.60
CA ASP A 132 3.52 16.14 12.94
C ASP A 132 3.39 17.17 14.07
N ARG A 133 4.34 17.17 15.02
CA ARG A 133 4.35 18.13 16.13
C ARG A 133 5.09 19.44 15.81
N SER A 134 5.69 19.55 14.62
CA SER A 134 6.42 20.75 14.23
C SER A 134 5.49 21.95 14.01
N GLN A 135 5.68 23.03 14.77
CA GLN A 135 4.90 24.27 14.62
C GLN A 135 5.49 25.26 13.60
N VAL A 136 6.54 24.86 12.88
CA VAL A 136 7.20 25.73 11.90
C VAL A 136 6.32 25.87 10.67
N ARG A 137 5.79 27.07 10.42
CA ARG A 137 4.85 27.36 9.31
C ARG A 137 5.24 28.56 8.43
N THR A 138 6.36 29.21 8.72
CA THR A 138 6.71 30.50 8.09
C THR A 138 7.65 30.33 6.90
N GLY A 139 7.32 30.99 5.78
CA GLY A 139 8.18 31.08 4.60
C GLY A 139 8.61 29.71 4.06
N THR A 140 9.89 29.57 3.72
CA THR A 140 10.46 28.33 3.15
C THR A 140 10.87 27.31 4.21
N LEU A 141 10.75 27.63 5.50
CA LEU A 141 11.22 26.80 6.61
C LEU A 141 10.62 25.37 6.63
N PRO A 142 9.31 25.15 6.37
CA PRO A 142 8.76 23.80 6.32
C PRO A 142 9.44 22.93 5.26
N ARG A 143 9.73 23.50 4.08
CA ARG A 143 10.42 22.80 2.98
C ARG A 143 11.87 22.50 3.32
N ILE A 144 12.57 23.43 3.98
CA ILE A 144 13.95 23.22 4.43
C ILE A 144 13.99 22.07 5.44
N LEU A 145 13.10 22.07 6.44
CA LEU A 145 13.04 21.01 7.44
C LEU A 145 12.71 19.64 6.83
N ALA A 146 11.74 19.56 5.92
CA ALA A 146 11.45 18.34 5.19
C ALA A 146 12.68 17.82 4.41
N THR A 147 13.44 18.72 3.78
CA THR A 147 14.67 18.37 3.04
C THR A 147 15.75 17.83 3.97
N LEU A 148 15.96 18.47 5.13
CA LEU A 148 16.95 18.04 6.12
C LEU A 148 16.59 16.69 6.74
N ARG A 149 15.31 16.47 7.07
CA ARG A 149 14.81 15.17 7.55
C ARG A 149 15.05 14.06 6.53
N ASN A 150 14.71 14.30 5.26
CA ASN A 150 14.94 13.33 4.18
C ASN A 150 16.44 13.01 3.99
N LEU A 151 17.32 14.03 4.07
CA LEU A 151 18.76 13.84 4.01
C LEU A 151 19.26 12.97 5.17
N ALA A 152 18.83 13.26 6.39
CA ALA A 152 19.20 12.49 7.59
C ALA A 152 18.76 11.02 7.48
N ILE A 153 17.51 10.78 7.07
CA ILE A 153 16.99 9.42 6.82
C ILE A 153 17.85 8.69 5.78
N GLY A 154 18.20 9.37 4.68
CA GLY A 154 19.04 8.82 3.62
C GLY A 154 20.42 8.39 4.12
N ILE A 155 21.09 9.25 4.90
CA ILE A 155 22.40 8.96 5.50
C ILE A 155 22.33 7.75 6.44
N ILE A 156 21.32 7.70 7.32
CA ILE A 156 21.14 6.60 8.29
C ILE A 156 20.96 5.27 7.55
N ARG A 157 20.12 5.23 6.52
CA ARG A 157 19.89 4.02 5.71
C ARG A 157 21.17 3.57 4.98
N HIS A 158 21.95 4.51 4.46
CA HIS A 158 23.21 4.22 3.78
C HIS A 158 24.29 3.70 4.75
N ALA A 159 24.40 4.28 5.95
CA ALA A 159 25.43 3.92 6.92
C ALA A 159 25.17 2.57 7.62
N THR A 160 23.91 2.12 7.69
CA THR A 160 23.53 0.94 8.49
C THR A 160 23.34 -0.33 7.67
N HIS A 161 23.38 -0.29 6.33
CA HIS A 161 23.08 -1.42 5.41
C HIS A 161 21.81 -2.21 5.73
N ARG A 162 20.89 -1.65 6.54
CA ARG A 162 19.60 -2.22 6.90
C ARG A 162 18.51 -1.32 6.36
N SER A 163 17.44 -1.92 5.85
CA SER A 163 16.15 -1.26 5.80
C SER A 163 15.73 -0.97 7.24
N VAL A 164 16.03 0.23 7.72
CA VAL A 164 15.67 0.69 9.04
C VAL A 164 14.14 0.80 9.09
N ASN A 165 13.50 -0.27 9.57
CA ASN A 165 12.16 -0.22 10.15
C ASN A 165 12.37 0.14 11.61
N ILE A 166 12.36 1.44 11.91
CA ILE A 166 12.09 1.95 13.28
C ILE A 166 10.58 1.90 13.48
#